data_AF-A0A097ANL3-F1
#
_entry.id   AF-A0A097ANL3-F1
#
_cell.length_a   1.000
_cell.length_b   1.000
_cell.length_c   1.000
_cell.angle_alpha   90.00
_cell.angle_beta   90.00
_cell.angle_gamma   90.00
#
_symmetry.space_group_name_H-M   'P 1'
#
loop_
_entity.id
_entity.type
_entity.pdbx_description
1 polymer ?
#
loop_
_entity_poly.entity_id
_entity_poly.type
_entity_poly.pdbx_seq_one_letter_code
_entity_poly.pdbx_strand_id
1 'polypeptide(L)' 'MREVSDKLTDMQHKYYQNIISTIHVHLGKHNCLEVMVVKGTAKEITKIADEIIRTKGVKHRKLVMTTTGENL' A
#
# COMPACT_ATOMS: atom_id res chain seq x y z
N MET A 1 -12.80 2.60 11.66
CA MET A 1 -12.60 2.39 10.21
C MET A 1 -12.14 3.68 9.53
N ARG A 2 -12.80 4.83 9.77
CA ARG A 2 -12.39 6.14 9.24
C ARG A 2 -10.91 6.49 9.46
N GLU A 3 -10.43 6.49 10.70
CA GLU A 3 -9.03 6.92 10.98
C GLU A 3 -7.93 6.13 10.25
N VAL A 4 -8.14 4.84 9.97
CA VAL A 4 -7.15 4.02 9.24
C VAL A 4 -7.21 4.34 7.75
N SER A 5 -8.43 4.48 7.21
CA SER A 5 -8.65 4.85 5.81
C SER A 5 -8.02 6.21 5.51
N ASP A 6 -8.27 7.21 6.35
CA ASP A 6 -7.78 8.57 6.14
C ASP A 6 -6.24 8.61 6.16
N LYS A 7 -5.61 7.90 7.10
CA LYS A 7 -4.14 7.78 7.17
C LYS A 7 -3.56 7.08 5.94
N LEU A 8 -4.21 6.02 5.45
CA LEU A 8 -3.77 5.34 4.23
C LEU A 8 -3.89 6.26 3.02
N THR A 9 -4.98 7.02 2.92
CA THR A 9 -5.18 8.01 1.86
C THR A 9 -4.12 9.12 1.89
N ASP A 10 -3.79 9.68 3.06
CA ASP A 10 -2.74 10.70 3.18
C ASP A 10 -1.37 10.15 2.74
N MET A 11 -1.09 8.91 3.11
CA MET A 11 0.13 8.20 2.70
C MET A 11 0.16 7.95 1.19
N GLN A 12 -0.99 7.59 0.61
CA GLN A 12 -1.11 7.45 -0.84
C GLN A 12 -0.83 8.77 -1.55
N HIS A 13 -1.37 9.88 -1.06
CA HIS A 13 -1.08 11.20 -1.62
C HIS A 13 0.38 11.63 -1.47
N LYS A 14 1.02 11.31 -0.34
CA LYS A 14 2.45 11.57 -0.13
C LYS A 14 3.34 10.85 -1.15
N TYR A 15 2.94 9.65 -1.57
CA TYR A 15 3.70 8.79 -2.49
C TYR A 15 3.04 8.64 -3.86
N TYR A 16 2.26 9.65 -4.30
CA TYR A 16 1.46 9.57 -5.53
C TYR A 16 2.29 9.27 -6.79
N GLN A 17 3.58 9.61 -6.81
CA GLN A 17 4.47 9.32 -7.95
C GLN A 17 4.85 7.84 -8.04
N ASN A 18 4.87 7.12 -6.92
CA ASN A 18 5.21 5.71 -6.87
C ASN A 18 3.97 4.81 -6.93
N ILE A 19 2.83 5.30 -6.48
CA ILE A 19 1.58 4.53 -6.42
C ILE A 19 0.87 4.62 -7.77
N ILE A 20 0.81 3.50 -8.48
CA ILE A 20 0.13 3.40 -9.77
C ILE A 20 -1.38 3.32 -9.56
N SER A 21 -1.80 2.46 -8.64
CA SER A 21 -3.22 2.26 -8.34
C SER A 21 -3.41 1.63 -6.98
N THR A 22 -4.60 1.83 -6.41
CA THR A 22 -5.03 1.19 -5.18
C THR A 22 -6.40 0.55 -5.43
N ILE A 23 -6.55 -0.70 -5.02
CA ILE A 23 -7.82 -1.42 -5.03
C ILE A 23 -8.26 -1.59 -3.58
N HIS A 24 -9.50 -1.21 -3.28
CA HIS A 24 -10.11 -1.37 -1.96
C HIS A 24 -11.37 -2.22 -2.08
N VAL A 25 -11.46 -3.28 -1.28
CA VAL A 25 -12.58 -4.23 -1.27
C VAL A 25 -13.15 -4.32 0.13
N HIS A 26 -14.47 -4.15 0.28
CA HIS A 26 -15.14 -4.41 1.55
C HIS A 26 -15.39 -5.92 1.71
N LEU A 27 -14.70 -6.55 2.67
CA LEU A 27 -14.87 -7.98 3.00
C LEU A 27 -16.05 -8.23 3.96
N GLY A 28 -16.64 -7.17 4.49
CA GLY A 28 -17.78 -7.21 5.39
C GLY A 28 -17.96 -5.87 6.11
N LYS A 29 -18.83 -5.85 7.12
CA LYS A 29 -19.20 -4.60 7.82
C LYS A 29 -18.02 -3.86 8.47
N HIS A 30 -16.97 -4.58 8.86
CA HIS A 30 -15.85 -4.03 9.62
C HIS A 30 -14.45 -4.40 9.10
N ASN A 31 -14.36 -5.03 7.93
CA ASN A 31 -13.08 -5.43 7.34
C ASN A 31 -13.01 -5.00 5.87
N CYS A 32 -11.85 -4.48 5.49
CA CYS A 32 -11.52 -4.16 4.12
C CYS A 32 -10.20 -4.85 3.75
N LEU A 33 -10.05 -5.16 2.47
CA LEU A 33 -8.79 -5.54 1.86
C LEU A 33 -8.35 -4.39 0.96
N GLU A 34 -7.09 -3.97 1.09
CA GLU A 34 -6.49 -2.98 0.22
C GLU A 34 -5.26 -3.59 -0.47
N VAL A 35 -5.15 -3.38 -1.77
CA VAL A 35 -3.99 -3.77 -2.59
C VAL A 35 -3.47 -2.53 -3.29
N MET A 36 -2.22 -2.17 -3.01
CA MET A 36 -1.57 -1.01 -3.58
C MET A 36 -0.48 -1.46 -4.57
N VAL A 37 -0.63 -1.06 -5.83
CA VAL A 37 0.35 -1.32 -6.88
C VAL A 37 1.33 -0.16 -6.91
N VAL A 38 2.61 -0.46 -6.68
CA VAL A 38 3.68 0.54 -6.59
C VAL A 38 4.81 0.24 -7.57
N LYS A 39 5.44 1.29 -8.10
CA LYS A 39 6.63 1.21 -8.95
C LYS A 39 7.69 2.20 -8.48
N GLY A 40 8.94 1.74 -8.48
CA GLY A 40 10.10 2.48 -8.03
C GLY A 40 11.28 1.56 -7.81
N THR A 41 12.36 2.09 -7.27
CA THR A 41 13.49 1.29 -6.80
C THR A 41 13.09 0.43 -5.61
N ALA A 42 13.79 -0.68 -5.39
CA ALA A 42 13.54 -1.55 -4.23
C ALA A 42 13.57 -0.77 -2.91
N LYS A 43 14.52 0.18 -2.77
CA LYS A 43 14.64 1.03 -1.58
C LYS A 43 13.43 1.92 -1.35
N GLU A 44 12.89 2.54 -2.41
CA GLU A 44 11.69 3.37 -2.32
C GLU A 44 10.47 2.53 -1.95
N ILE A 45 10.29 1.39 -2.61
CA ILE A 45 9.17 0.47 -2.36
C ILE A 45 9.20 -0.04 -0.90
N THR A 46 10.37 -0.46 -0.40
CA THR A 46 10.51 -0.89 0.99
C THR A 46 10.17 0.25 1.96
N LYS A 47 10.62 1.48 1.69
CA LYS A 47 10.29 2.64 2.54
C LYS A 47 8.79 2.92 2.59
N ILE A 48 8.12 2.90 1.44
CA ILE A 48 6.66 3.11 1.35
C ILE A 48 5.93 2.01 2.15
N ALA A 49 6.31 0.75 1.93
CA ALA A 49 5.73 -0.39 2.63
C ALA A 49 5.92 -0.29 4.15
N ASP A 50 7.11 0.07 4.63
CA ASP A 50 7.41 0.22 6.05
C ASP A 50 6.56 1.31 6.72
N GLU A 51 6.33 2.44 6.05
CA GLU A 51 5.47 3.50 6.59
C GLU A 51 4.00 3.07 6.63
N ILE A 52 3.50 2.37 5.59
CA ILE A 52 2.13 1.83 5.53
C ILE A 52 1.91 0.75 6.60
N ILE A 53 2.85 -0.18 6.73
CA ILE A 53 2.84 -1.32 7.67
C ILE A 53 2.73 -0.87 9.13
N ARG A 54 3.30 0.29 9.45
CA ARG A 54 3.27 0.90 10.79
C ARG A 54 1.93 1.55 11.15
N THR A 55 0.99 1.65 10.21
CA THR A 55 -0.34 2.23 10.46
C THR A 55 -1.13 1.37 11.45
N LYS A 56 -1.41 1.94 12.63
CA LYS A 56 -2.23 1.30 13.68
C LYS A 56 -3.61 0.95 13.12
N GLY A 57 -4.01 -0.31 13.22
CA GLY A 57 -5.31 -0.81 12.75
C GLY A 57 -5.25 -1.73 11.53
N VAL A 58 -4.10 -1.84 10.87
CA VAL A 58 -3.87 -2.85 9.82
C VAL A 58 -3.72 -4.23 10.47
N LYS A 59 -4.63 -5.15 10.12
CA LYS A 59 -4.69 -6.50 10.72
C LYS A 59 -3.72 -7.49 10.09
N HIS A 60 -3.55 -7.42 8.76
CA HIS A 60 -2.66 -8.28 7.99
C HIS A 60 -1.96 -7.44 6.93
N ARG A 61 -0.68 -7.71 6.68
CA ARG A 61 0.16 -6.95 5.75
C ARG A 61 1.21 -7.86 5.14
N LYS A 62 1.47 -7.68 3.85
CA LYS A 62 2.53 -8.39 3.13
C LYS A 62 3.03 -7.49 2.00
N LEU A 63 4.34 -7.30 1.94
CA LEU A 63 5.00 -6.73 0.78
C LEU A 63 5.36 -7.88 -0.17
N VAL A 64 4.98 -7.73 -1.44
CA VAL A 64 5.42 -8.61 -2.53
C VAL A 64 6.11 -7.72 -3.56
N MET A 65 7.37 -8.04 -3.87
CA MET A 65 8.16 -7.31 -4.86
C MET A 65 8.48 -8.23 -6.03
N THR A 66 8.49 -7.67 -7.23
CA THR A 66 8.87 -8.32 -8.48
C THR A 66 9.60 -7.32 -9.37
N THR A 67 10.25 -7.80 -10.42
CA THR A 67 10.82 -6.94 -11.47
C THR A 67 9.77 -6.71 -12.57
N THR A 68 10.01 -5.74 -13.45
CA THR A 68 9.19 -5.52 -14.66
C THR A 68 9.40 -6.59 -15.73
N GLY A 69 10.37 -7.49 -15.54
CA GLY A 69 10.80 -8.47 -16.56
C GLY A 69 11.63 -7.86 -17.69
N GLU A 70 11.78 -6.53 -17.74
CA GLU A 70 12.71 -5.86 -18.66
C GLU A 70 14.14 -6.26 -18.23
N ASN A 71 14.82 -7.07 -19.04
CA ASN A 71 16.16 -7.66 -18.81
C ASN A 71 16.22 -8.98 -18.00
N LEU A 72 15.16 -9.79 -18.01
CA LEU A 72 15.21 -11.21 -17.61
C LEU A 72 15.29 -12.15 -18.81
#